data_AF-A0A355DVV4-F1
#
_entry.id   AF-A0A355DVV4-F1
#
_cell.length_a   1.000
_cell.length_b   1.000
_cell.length_c   1.000
_cell.angle_alpha   90.00
_cell.angle_beta   90.00
_cell.angle_gamma   90.00
#
_symmetry.space_group_name_H-M   'P 1'
#
loop_
_entity.id
_entity.type
_entity.pdbx_description
1 polymer ?
#
loop_
_entity_poly.entity_id
_entity_poly.type
_entity_poly.pdbx_seq_one_letter_code
_entity_poly.pdbx_strand_id
1 'polypeptide(L)'
;MKKIDLTREITILQLSSDELVTIQKLLREFYDYFEEYDFSTQLPVSLTEVSLLAKKLKIIIDVRLLEDNKIQFNYTELLVLQGAINEVCQSTYMQNLLGKIGITQKQLLPLVEFIDREVISQMLGVTLLDLISNKREEIVQKINLNSSQIKLSRTSQPIKKEGYLRVGSHLFLFVLSSMEDAKGWSNLQILEIDSQENKRVLAKSVLHKIEPWYLSQIIAYLEICKDLISQSTQPEIFILSPLSYEHHNVCRLQVVSGTLDSEERGFLQIRFSLNAQDQKDNFSTYREAEGLSSFAELEDFTSSIYDFLVNLSLN
;
A
#
# COMPACT_ATOMS: atom_id res chain seq x y z
N MET A 1 -7.61 -31.03 5.15
CA MET A 1 -6.73 -29.96 5.66
C MET A 1 -5.97 -29.41 4.47
N LYS A 2 -6.11 -28.11 4.16
CA LYS A 2 -5.25 -27.45 3.18
C LYS A 2 -3.83 -27.44 3.76
N LYS A 3 -2.87 -28.02 3.06
CA LYS A 3 -1.48 -28.06 3.50
C LYS A 3 -0.71 -27.00 2.71
N ILE A 4 -0.16 -26.03 3.43
CA ILE A 4 0.69 -24.98 2.88
C ILE A 4 2.13 -25.37 3.21
N ASP A 5 3.00 -25.37 2.21
CA ASP A 5 4.45 -25.41 2.41
C ASP A 5 5.04 -24.13 1.83
N LEU A 6 5.65 -23.31 2.71
CA LEU A 6 6.13 -21.97 2.38
C LEU A 6 7.65 -21.94 2.42
N THR A 7 8.24 -21.46 1.34
CA THR A 7 9.64 -21.04 1.28
C THR A 7 9.72 -19.60 0.78
N ARG A 8 10.85 -18.91 1.02
CA ARG A 8 11.02 -17.50 0.63
C ARG A 8 10.84 -17.21 -0.87
N GLU A 9 10.98 -18.21 -1.74
CA GLU A 9 10.90 -18.06 -3.20
C GLU A 9 9.64 -18.70 -3.80
N ILE A 10 9.10 -19.70 -3.11
CA ILE A 10 8.12 -20.63 -3.66
C ILE A 10 7.11 -20.99 -2.58
N THR A 11 5.83 -21.00 -2.96
CA THR A 11 4.72 -21.47 -2.14
C THR A 11 4.04 -22.66 -2.79
N ILE A 12 3.90 -23.75 -2.05
CA ILE A 12 3.20 -24.94 -2.51
C ILE A 12 1.80 -24.94 -1.88
N LEU A 13 0.77 -24.80 -2.71
CA LEU A 13 -0.62 -24.89 -2.30
C LEU A 13 -1.19 -26.25 -2.67
N GLN A 14 -1.81 -26.91 -1.70
CA GLN A 14 -2.65 -28.07 -1.96
C GLN A 14 -4.09 -27.59 -2.18
N LEU A 15 -4.52 -27.56 -3.44
CA LEU A 15 -5.86 -27.15 -3.86
C LEU A 15 -6.65 -28.37 -4.33
N SER A 16 -7.96 -28.37 -4.16
CA SER A 16 -8.84 -29.37 -4.77
C SER A 16 -8.92 -29.15 -6.30
N SER A 17 -9.29 -30.18 -7.05
CA SER A 17 -9.53 -30.04 -8.49
C SER A 17 -10.62 -28.99 -8.80
N ASP A 18 -11.66 -28.92 -7.97
CA ASP A 18 -12.73 -27.94 -8.12
C ASP A 18 -12.24 -26.50 -7.88
N GLU A 19 -11.37 -26.30 -6.87
CA GLU A 19 -10.74 -25.01 -6.60
C GLU A 19 -9.87 -24.58 -7.79
N LEU A 20 -9.15 -25.52 -8.42
CA LEU A 20 -8.31 -25.22 -9.57
C LEU A 20 -9.08 -24.83 -10.82
N VAL A 21 -10.12 -25.60 -11.14
CA VAL A 21 -11.02 -25.28 -12.25
C VAL A 21 -11.70 -23.94 -12.01
N THR A 22 -12.09 -23.66 -10.76
CA THR A 22 -12.68 -22.38 -10.36
C THR A 22 -11.71 -21.21 -10.57
N ILE A 23 -10.48 -21.31 -10.05
CA ILE A 23 -9.46 -20.27 -10.23
C ILE A 23 -9.14 -20.06 -11.70
N GLN A 24 -8.99 -21.14 -12.47
CA GLN A 24 -8.64 -21.05 -13.89
C GLN A 24 -9.73 -20.32 -14.70
N LYS A 25 -11.01 -20.64 -14.44
CA LYS A 25 -12.15 -19.94 -15.07
C LYS A 25 -12.18 -18.47 -14.67
N LEU A 26 -11.99 -18.18 -13.38
CA LEU A 26 -11.96 -16.82 -12.86
C LEU A 26 -10.87 -15.99 -13.54
N LEU A 27 -9.62 -16.49 -13.60
CA LEU A 27 -8.51 -15.79 -14.23
C LEU A 27 -8.71 -15.58 -15.73
N ARG A 28 -9.36 -16.52 -16.42
CA ARG A 28 -9.64 -16.39 -17.85
C ARG A 28 -10.68 -15.30 -18.11
N GLU A 29 -11.78 -15.31 -17.39
CA GLU A 29 -12.81 -14.28 -17.56
C GLU A 29 -12.33 -12.92 -17.05
N PHE A 30 -11.49 -12.90 -16.02
CA PHE A 30 -10.79 -11.69 -15.59
C PHE A 30 -9.88 -11.14 -16.69
N TYR A 31 -9.12 -12.00 -17.37
CA TYR A 31 -8.31 -11.63 -18.53
C TYR A 31 -9.17 -11.09 -19.68
N ASP A 32 -10.23 -11.81 -20.06
CA ASP A 32 -11.11 -11.41 -21.16
C ASP A 32 -11.79 -10.06 -20.87
N TYR A 33 -12.17 -9.81 -19.60
CA TYR A 33 -12.66 -8.51 -19.17
C TYR A 33 -11.59 -7.41 -19.25
N PHE A 34 -10.37 -7.68 -18.75
CA PHE A 34 -9.28 -6.71 -18.74
C PHE A 34 -8.79 -6.38 -20.16
N GLU A 35 -8.95 -7.29 -21.13
CA GLU A 35 -8.72 -7.01 -22.55
C GLU A 35 -9.78 -6.09 -23.17
N GLU A 36 -11.04 -6.20 -22.72
CA GLU A 36 -12.18 -5.41 -23.24
C GLU A 36 -12.36 -4.04 -22.55
N TYR A 37 -11.90 -3.89 -21.30
CA TYR A 37 -12.11 -2.70 -20.47
C TYR A 37 -10.83 -2.24 -19.78
N ASP A 38 -10.43 -0.97 -19.97
CA ASP A 38 -9.36 -0.33 -19.21
C ASP A 38 -9.77 -0.24 -17.73
N PHE A 39 -9.00 -0.87 -16.84
CA PHE A 39 -9.24 -0.81 -15.40
C PHE A 39 -8.00 -0.39 -14.60
N SER A 40 -8.25 0.38 -13.55
CA SER A 40 -7.29 0.85 -12.55
C SER A 40 -7.30 -0.07 -11.33
N THR A 41 -6.68 -1.24 -11.43
CA THR A 41 -6.53 -2.13 -10.26
C THR A 41 -5.58 -1.49 -9.24
N GLN A 42 -5.90 -1.60 -7.94
CA GLN A 42 -5.03 -1.13 -6.85
C GLN A 42 -3.73 -1.95 -6.69
N LEU A 43 -3.68 -3.14 -7.29
CA LEU A 43 -2.51 -4.01 -7.32
C LEU A 43 -1.86 -3.97 -8.73
N PRO A 44 -0.52 -3.86 -8.82
CA PRO A 44 0.19 -3.81 -10.10
C PRO A 44 0.24 -5.21 -10.71
N VAL A 45 -0.78 -5.59 -11.47
CA VAL A 45 -0.86 -6.89 -12.15
C VAL A 45 -1.03 -6.65 -13.64
N SER A 46 -0.18 -7.25 -14.47
CA SER A 46 -0.27 -7.14 -15.93
C SER A 46 -1.14 -8.23 -16.56
N LEU A 47 -1.80 -7.93 -17.69
CA LEU A 47 -2.52 -8.91 -18.53
C LEU A 47 -1.68 -10.14 -18.86
N THR A 48 -0.38 -9.92 -19.07
CA THR A 48 0.56 -10.98 -19.41
C THR A 48 0.70 -11.96 -18.25
N GLU A 49 0.85 -11.46 -17.02
CA GLU A 49 0.96 -12.30 -15.82
C GLU A 49 -0.35 -13.06 -15.54
N VAL A 50 -1.51 -12.42 -15.71
CA VAL A 50 -2.82 -13.08 -15.62
C VAL A 50 -2.94 -14.22 -16.64
N SER A 51 -2.62 -13.95 -17.90
CA SER A 51 -2.67 -14.94 -18.99
C SER A 51 -1.73 -16.13 -18.74
N LEU A 52 -0.51 -15.84 -18.28
CA LEU A 52 0.48 -16.87 -17.97
C LEU A 52 0.01 -17.75 -16.82
N LEU A 53 -0.55 -17.17 -15.76
CA LEU A 53 -1.09 -17.93 -14.63
C LEU A 53 -2.28 -18.80 -15.05
N ALA A 54 -3.21 -18.25 -15.84
CA ALA A 54 -4.36 -19.00 -16.37
C ALA A 54 -3.92 -20.18 -17.26
N LYS A 55 -2.92 -19.99 -18.12
CA LYS A 55 -2.33 -21.04 -18.96
C LYS A 55 -1.62 -22.10 -18.13
N LYS A 56 -0.83 -21.69 -17.13
CA LYS A 56 -0.16 -22.60 -16.20
C LYS A 56 -1.17 -23.50 -15.49
N LEU A 57 -2.24 -22.93 -14.94
CA LEU A 57 -3.30 -23.71 -14.29
C LEU A 57 -4.02 -24.64 -15.26
N LYS A 58 -4.29 -24.19 -16.48
CA LYS A 58 -4.88 -25.04 -17.53
C LYS A 58 -4.00 -26.25 -17.83
N ILE A 59 -2.69 -26.05 -18.02
CA ILE A 59 -1.74 -27.16 -18.24
C ILE A 59 -1.77 -28.14 -17.07
N ILE A 60 -1.80 -27.63 -15.83
CA ILE A 60 -1.86 -28.48 -14.63
C ILE A 60 -3.16 -29.30 -14.59
N ILE A 61 -4.31 -28.68 -14.89
CA ILE A 61 -5.62 -29.33 -14.95
C ILE A 61 -5.65 -30.38 -16.07
N ASP A 62 -5.13 -30.04 -17.25
CA ASP A 62 -5.13 -30.93 -18.42
C ASP A 62 -4.19 -32.13 -18.25
N VAL A 63 -3.13 -32.00 -17.43
CA VAL A 63 -2.08 -33.02 -17.23
C VAL A 63 -2.33 -33.92 -16.01
N ARG A 64 -3.10 -33.51 -14.99
CA ARG A 64 -3.29 -34.28 -13.75
C ARG A 64 -4.73 -34.74 -13.52
N LEU A 65 -4.89 -36.07 -13.40
CA LEU A 65 -6.09 -36.78 -12.94
C LEU A 65 -5.90 -37.40 -11.53
N LEU A 66 -4.97 -36.90 -10.70
CA LEU A 66 -4.58 -37.57 -9.46
C LEU A 66 -4.85 -36.73 -8.20
N GLU A 67 -5.29 -37.44 -7.15
CA GLU A 67 -5.54 -36.97 -5.80
C GLU A 67 -4.31 -36.21 -5.24
N ASP A 68 -4.58 -35.10 -4.55
CA ASP A 68 -3.63 -34.13 -3.99
C ASP A 68 -2.86 -33.25 -4.99
N ASN A 69 -3.55 -32.26 -5.56
CA ASN A 69 -2.92 -31.24 -6.41
C ASN A 69 -2.08 -30.25 -5.58
N LYS A 70 -0.85 -30.64 -5.29
CA LYS A 70 0.20 -29.72 -4.86
C LYS A 70 0.69 -28.92 -6.05
N ILE A 71 0.51 -27.62 -5.99
CA ILE A 71 0.88 -26.68 -7.05
C ILE A 71 1.82 -25.66 -6.50
N GLN A 72 2.90 -25.47 -7.25
CA GLN A 72 3.93 -24.52 -6.95
C GLN A 72 3.57 -23.15 -7.55
N PHE A 73 3.42 -22.15 -6.70
CA PHE A 73 3.30 -20.75 -7.09
C PHE A 73 4.53 -19.96 -6.63
N ASN A 74 4.94 -18.97 -7.42
CA ASN A 74 5.87 -17.93 -6.97
C ASN A 74 5.10 -16.74 -6.39
N TYR A 75 5.82 -15.78 -5.81
CA TYR A 75 5.23 -14.59 -5.18
C TYR A 75 4.37 -13.76 -6.15
N THR A 76 4.89 -13.48 -7.35
CA THR A 76 4.16 -12.73 -8.38
C THR A 76 2.85 -13.43 -8.77
N GLU A 77 2.87 -14.75 -8.96
CA GLU A 77 1.69 -15.53 -9.30
C GLU A 77 0.62 -15.48 -8.19
N LEU A 78 1.03 -15.41 -6.92
CA LEU A 78 0.09 -15.29 -5.80
C LEU A 78 -0.49 -13.89 -5.67
N LEU A 79 0.29 -12.84 -5.94
CA LEU A 79 -0.23 -11.47 -6.04
C LEU A 79 -1.22 -11.32 -7.21
N VAL A 80 -0.91 -11.90 -8.37
CA VAL A 80 -1.81 -11.94 -9.54
C VAL A 80 -3.13 -12.62 -9.16
N LEU A 81 -3.04 -13.75 -8.46
CA LEU A 81 -4.20 -14.52 -8.02
C LEU A 81 -5.05 -13.73 -7.01
N GLN A 82 -4.41 -13.11 -6.01
CA GLN A 82 -5.08 -12.25 -5.02
C GLN A 82 -5.76 -11.06 -5.70
N GLY A 83 -5.05 -10.36 -6.60
CA GLY A 83 -5.57 -9.21 -7.33
C GLY A 83 -6.80 -9.56 -8.17
N ALA A 84 -6.72 -10.63 -8.96
CA ALA A 84 -7.85 -11.09 -9.77
C ALA A 84 -9.05 -11.50 -8.92
N ILE A 85 -8.84 -12.24 -7.83
CA ILE A 85 -9.91 -12.68 -6.93
C ILE A 85 -10.56 -11.49 -6.21
N ASN A 86 -9.76 -10.55 -5.71
CA ASN A 86 -10.26 -9.36 -5.02
C ASN A 86 -11.08 -8.48 -5.95
N GLU A 87 -10.60 -8.23 -7.16
CA GLU A 87 -11.29 -7.42 -8.15
C GLU A 87 -12.64 -8.04 -8.54
N VAL A 88 -12.67 -9.36 -8.79
CA VAL A 88 -13.91 -10.09 -9.08
C VAL A 88 -14.89 -10.06 -7.89
N CYS A 89 -14.39 -10.08 -6.66
CA CYS A 89 -15.24 -10.06 -5.46
C CYS A 89 -15.75 -8.67 -5.07
N GLN A 90 -15.02 -7.61 -5.39
CA GLN A 90 -15.32 -6.23 -4.96
C GLN A 90 -15.98 -5.40 -6.06
N SER A 91 -15.77 -5.73 -7.33
CA SER A 91 -16.33 -4.97 -8.45
C SER A 91 -17.81 -5.30 -8.68
N THR A 92 -18.65 -4.27 -8.66
CA THR A 92 -20.08 -4.37 -9.01
C THR A 92 -20.31 -4.82 -10.45
N TYR A 93 -19.36 -4.55 -11.35
CA TYR A 93 -19.40 -4.99 -12.75
C TYR A 93 -19.14 -6.50 -12.88
N MET A 94 -18.41 -7.09 -11.94
CA MET A 94 -17.97 -8.49 -11.97
C MET A 94 -18.99 -9.48 -11.37
N GLN A 95 -20.08 -9.00 -10.78
CA GLN A 95 -21.17 -9.89 -10.32
C GLN A 95 -21.78 -10.71 -11.46
N ASN A 96 -21.84 -10.14 -12.67
CA ASN A 96 -22.29 -10.85 -13.87
C ASN A 96 -21.29 -11.93 -14.31
N LEU A 97 -20.00 -11.71 -14.05
CA LEU A 97 -18.90 -12.59 -14.42
C LEU A 97 -18.89 -13.85 -13.53
N LEU A 98 -19.16 -13.68 -12.23
CA LEU A 98 -19.47 -14.76 -11.30
C LEU A 98 -20.64 -15.64 -11.78
N GLY A 99 -21.70 -15.00 -12.29
CA GLY A 99 -22.82 -15.69 -12.92
C GLY A 99 -22.42 -16.52 -14.14
N LYS A 100 -21.55 -15.98 -15.02
CA LYS A 100 -21.07 -16.68 -16.23
C LYS A 100 -20.25 -17.94 -15.91
N ILE A 101 -19.41 -17.89 -14.89
CA ILE A 101 -18.59 -19.05 -14.48
C ILE A 101 -19.35 -20.04 -13.58
N GLY A 102 -20.59 -19.71 -13.21
CA GLY A 102 -21.46 -20.54 -12.38
C GLY A 102 -21.02 -20.59 -10.91
N ILE A 103 -20.38 -19.52 -10.41
CA ILE A 103 -19.84 -19.45 -9.06
C ILE A 103 -20.49 -18.29 -8.31
N THR A 104 -20.83 -18.53 -7.04
CA THR A 104 -21.35 -17.47 -6.16
C THR A 104 -20.22 -16.82 -5.37
N GLN A 105 -20.41 -15.56 -4.99
CA GLN A 105 -19.46 -14.86 -4.11
C GLN A 105 -19.20 -15.63 -2.80
N LYS A 106 -20.23 -16.30 -2.25
CA LYS A 106 -20.10 -17.16 -1.06
C LYS A 106 -19.18 -18.36 -1.27
N GLN A 107 -19.10 -18.90 -2.48
CA GLN A 107 -18.21 -20.02 -2.81
C GLN A 107 -16.77 -19.56 -3.02
N LEU A 108 -16.55 -18.29 -3.38
CA LEU A 108 -15.22 -17.69 -3.51
C LEU A 108 -14.65 -17.21 -2.18
N LEU A 109 -15.50 -16.80 -1.24
CA LEU A 109 -15.05 -16.23 0.04
C LEU A 109 -14.04 -17.14 0.79
N PRO A 110 -14.23 -18.47 0.91
CA PRO A 110 -13.22 -19.33 1.55
C PRO A 110 -11.88 -19.39 0.79
N LEU A 111 -11.90 -19.17 -0.52
CA LEU A 111 -10.69 -19.12 -1.34
C LEU A 111 -9.98 -17.78 -1.21
N VAL A 112 -10.76 -16.68 -1.15
CA VAL A 112 -10.26 -15.33 -0.83
C VAL A 112 -9.58 -15.35 0.53
N GLU A 113 -10.29 -15.80 1.57
CA GLU A 113 -9.77 -15.86 2.94
C GLU A 113 -8.53 -16.75 3.03
N PHE A 114 -8.53 -17.90 2.35
CA PHE A 114 -7.36 -18.78 2.29
C PHE A 114 -6.16 -18.09 1.63
N ILE A 115 -6.33 -17.52 0.44
CA ILE A 115 -5.22 -16.89 -0.30
C ILE A 115 -4.74 -15.62 0.41
N ASP A 116 -5.64 -14.80 0.91
CA ASP A 116 -5.33 -13.53 1.56
C ASP A 116 -4.72 -13.74 2.95
N ARG A 117 -5.42 -14.49 3.83
CA ARG A 117 -5.06 -14.62 5.24
C ARG A 117 -4.17 -15.81 5.57
N GLU A 118 -4.23 -16.90 4.81
CA GLU A 118 -3.40 -18.07 5.10
C GLU A 118 -2.18 -18.17 4.20
N VAL A 119 -2.24 -17.68 2.96
CA VAL A 119 -1.11 -17.79 2.01
C VAL A 119 -0.31 -16.49 1.94
N ILE A 120 -0.93 -15.40 1.48
CA ILE A 120 -0.28 -14.11 1.29
C ILE A 120 0.17 -13.56 2.64
N SER A 121 -0.68 -13.54 3.67
CA SER A 121 -0.26 -13.09 5.01
C SER A 121 0.87 -13.93 5.61
N GLN A 122 0.97 -15.23 5.34
CA GLN A 122 2.10 -16.04 5.82
C GLN A 122 3.36 -15.88 4.95
N MET A 123 3.22 -15.65 3.65
CA MET A 123 4.34 -15.32 2.75
C MET A 123 4.91 -13.94 3.01
N LEU A 124 4.03 -12.97 3.23
CA LEU A 124 4.35 -11.62 3.63
C LEU A 124 4.74 -11.58 5.11
N GLY A 125 4.36 -12.58 5.90
CA GLY A 125 4.70 -12.68 7.31
C GLY A 125 6.19 -12.40 7.52
N VAL A 126 6.49 -11.37 8.30
CA VAL A 126 7.86 -10.89 8.60
C VAL A 126 8.53 -10.05 7.49
N THR A 127 7.88 -9.80 6.34
CA THR A 127 8.33 -8.80 5.36
C THR A 127 8.09 -7.38 5.86
N LEU A 128 8.85 -6.42 5.36
CA LEU A 128 8.66 -5.02 5.72
C LEU A 128 7.24 -4.53 5.37
N LEU A 129 6.68 -4.97 4.25
CA LEU A 129 5.32 -4.60 3.85
C LEU A 129 4.24 -5.12 4.81
N ASP A 130 4.37 -6.36 5.29
CA ASP A 130 3.47 -6.93 6.29
C ASP A 130 3.55 -6.21 7.62
N LEU A 131 4.77 -5.95 8.10
CA LEU A 131 5.00 -5.18 9.31
C LEU A 131 4.34 -3.78 9.22
N ILE A 132 4.48 -3.10 8.07
CA ILE A 132 3.82 -1.82 7.80
C ILE A 132 2.29 -1.99 7.80
N SER A 133 1.76 -3.00 7.13
CA SER A 133 0.31 -3.23 7.04
C SER A 133 -0.30 -3.50 8.41
N ASN A 134 0.32 -4.39 9.19
CA ASN A 134 -0.11 -4.73 10.55
C ASN A 134 -0.04 -3.50 11.47
N LYS A 135 1.04 -2.71 11.39
CA LYS A 135 1.18 -1.48 12.18
C LYS A 135 0.14 -0.43 11.81
N ARG A 136 -0.17 -0.31 10.51
CA ARG A 136 -1.23 0.58 10.03
C ARG A 136 -2.59 0.17 10.57
N GLU A 137 -2.92 -1.13 10.55
CA GLU A 137 -4.17 -1.64 11.11
C GLU A 137 -4.27 -1.37 12.62
N GLU A 138 -3.18 -1.56 13.37
CA GLU A 138 -3.10 -1.18 14.79
C GLU A 138 -3.43 0.30 14.99
N ILE A 139 -2.82 1.19 14.21
CA ILE A 139 -3.06 2.65 14.26
C ILE A 139 -4.53 2.96 13.97
N VAL A 140 -5.08 2.40 12.90
CA VAL A 140 -6.47 2.61 12.46
C VAL A 140 -7.46 2.16 13.54
N GLN A 141 -7.23 0.98 14.14
CA GLN A 141 -8.06 0.47 15.22
C GLN A 141 -7.95 1.35 16.48
N LYS A 142 -6.73 1.74 16.85
CA LYS A 142 -6.45 2.56 18.05
C LYS A 142 -7.16 3.91 18.01
N ILE A 143 -7.25 4.53 16.83
CA ILE A 143 -7.93 5.82 16.66
C ILE A 143 -9.38 5.68 16.16
N ASN A 144 -9.89 4.45 16.05
CA ASN A 144 -11.23 4.14 15.53
C ASN A 144 -11.52 4.82 14.18
N LEU A 145 -10.52 4.82 13.28
CA LEU A 145 -10.60 5.45 11.97
C LEU A 145 -11.46 4.62 11.01
N ASN A 146 -12.77 4.72 11.12
CA ASN A 146 -13.67 4.07 10.17
C ASN A 146 -13.92 5.01 8.97
N SER A 147 -13.24 4.76 7.84
CA SER A 147 -13.32 5.60 6.63
C SER A 147 -14.75 5.80 6.11
N SER A 148 -15.65 4.84 6.37
CA SER A 148 -17.07 4.93 6.00
C SER A 148 -17.90 5.85 6.92
N GLN A 149 -17.37 6.20 8.10
CA GLN A 149 -18.05 6.98 9.14
C GLN A 149 -17.50 8.40 9.29
N ILE A 150 -16.32 8.72 8.74
CA ILE A 150 -15.77 10.08 8.75
C ILE A 150 -16.67 11.00 7.91
N LYS A 151 -17.56 11.73 8.59
CA LYS A 151 -18.45 12.72 8.00
C LYS A 151 -18.24 14.03 8.73
N LEU A 152 -17.26 14.80 8.27
CA LEU A 152 -17.12 16.18 8.71
C LEU A 152 -18.43 16.91 8.39
N SER A 153 -19.12 17.35 9.44
CA SER A 153 -20.30 18.19 9.28
C SER A 153 -19.87 19.52 8.64
N ARG A 154 -20.73 20.12 7.81
CA ARG A 154 -20.49 21.46 7.22
C ARG A 154 -20.28 22.57 8.26
N THR A 155 -20.59 22.30 9.53
CA THR A 155 -20.45 23.20 10.67
C THR A 155 -19.18 22.96 11.50
N SER A 156 -18.38 21.94 11.16
CA SER A 156 -17.13 21.63 11.86
C SER A 156 -16.06 22.64 11.47
N GLN A 157 -15.25 23.10 12.42
CA GLN A 157 -14.09 23.92 12.08
C GLN A 157 -13.11 23.10 11.22
N PRO A 158 -12.53 23.69 10.16
CA PRO A 158 -11.53 23.00 9.37
C PRO A 158 -10.32 22.66 10.24
N ILE A 159 -9.97 21.38 10.28
CA ILE A 159 -8.79 20.87 10.97
C ILE A 159 -7.59 21.22 10.10
N LYS A 160 -6.59 21.88 10.69
CA LYS A 160 -5.29 22.14 10.07
C LYS A 160 -4.18 21.70 11.02
N LYS A 161 -3.24 20.90 10.52
CA LYS A 161 -2.05 20.46 11.25
C LYS A 161 -0.82 20.62 10.38
N GLU A 162 0.30 20.93 11.03
CA GLU A 162 1.59 21.15 10.40
C GLU A 162 2.57 20.13 10.97
N GLY A 163 3.28 19.41 10.10
CA GLY A 163 4.32 18.45 10.46
C GLY A 163 5.61 18.77 9.72
N TYR A 164 6.75 18.66 10.40
CA TYR A 164 8.05 19.01 9.83
C TYR A 164 8.90 17.77 9.68
N LEU A 165 9.48 17.57 8.49
CA LEU A 165 10.41 16.49 8.21
C LEU A 165 11.75 17.10 7.77
N ARG A 166 12.79 16.91 8.59
CA ARG A 166 14.17 17.26 8.22
C ARG A 166 14.83 16.06 7.57
N VAL A 167 15.47 16.27 6.42
CA VAL A 167 16.25 15.25 5.71
C VAL A 167 17.62 15.86 5.37
N GLY A 168 18.65 15.50 6.14
CA GLY A 168 19.95 16.16 6.04
C GLY A 168 19.84 17.68 6.28
N SER A 169 20.28 18.48 5.32
CA SER A 169 20.18 19.95 5.38
C SER A 169 18.82 20.52 4.96
N HIS A 170 17.90 19.69 4.45
CA HIS A 170 16.61 20.13 3.92
C HIS A 170 15.53 20.04 4.98
N LEU A 171 14.62 21.01 4.98
CA LEU A 171 13.43 21.03 5.84
C LEU A 171 12.17 21.04 4.97
N PHE A 172 11.31 20.05 5.19
CA PHE A 172 10.02 19.95 4.54
C PHE A 172 8.88 20.19 5.53
N LEU A 173 7.93 21.05 5.18
CA LEU A 173 6.70 21.31 5.93
C LEU A 173 5.53 20.65 5.23
N PHE A 174 4.86 19.75 5.94
CA PHE A 174 3.62 19.09 5.56
C PHE A 174 2.46 19.82 6.21
N VAL A 175 1.63 20.48 5.42
CA VAL A 175 0.41 21.16 5.85
C VAL A 175 -0.79 20.27 5.51
N LEU A 176 -1.31 19.59 6.52
CA LEU A 176 -2.50 18.75 6.44
C LEU A 176 -3.75 19.57 6.78
N SER A 177 -4.77 19.50 5.94
CA SER A 177 -6.04 20.18 6.19
C SER A 177 -7.25 19.36 5.76
N SER A 178 -8.32 19.36 6.56
CA SER A 178 -9.60 18.76 6.18
C SER A 178 -10.33 19.62 5.15
N MET A 179 -11.04 19.02 4.19
CA MET A 179 -11.84 19.77 3.20
C MET A 179 -13.29 19.98 3.66
N GLU A 180 -13.81 21.20 3.53
CA GLU A 180 -15.13 21.63 4.03
C GLU A 180 -16.33 20.84 3.44
N ASP A 181 -16.20 20.30 2.23
CA ASP A 181 -17.30 19.67 1.48
C ASP A 181 -17.12 18.17 1.19
N ALA A 182 -16.04 17.53 1.68
CA ALA A 182 -15.70 16.18 1.26
C ALA A 182 -15.90 15.14 2.38
N LYS A 183 -16.61 14.06 2.04
CA LYS A 183 -16.82 12.85 2.87
C LYS A 183 -15.49 12.16 3.18
N GLY A 184 -14.75 12.64 4.18
CA GLY A 184 -13.55 11.98 4.70
C GLY A 184 -12.25 12.21 3.91
N TRP A 185 -12.15 13.29 3.15
CA TRP A 185 -10.96 13.61 2.34
C TRP A 185 -10.13 14.75 2.91
N SER A 186 -8.82 14.62 2.80
CA SER A 186 -7.83 15.61 3.26
C SER A 186 -7.10 16.28 2.09
N ASN A 187 -6.52 17.44 2.35
CA ASN A 187 -5.57 18.11 1.49
C ASN A 187 -4.20 18.09 2.17
N LEU A 188 -3.14 17.82 1.41
CA LEU A 188 -1.77 17.95 1.86
C LEU A 188 -1.04 18.92 0.95
N GLN A 189 -0.42 19.91 1.56
CA GLN A 189 0.57 20.74 0.89
C GLN A 189 1.94 20.43 1.48
N ILE A 190 2.92 20.18 0.62
CA ILE A 190 4.32 19.95 1.03
C ILE A 190 5.14 21.12 0.53
N LEU A 191 5.89 21.75 1.43
CA LEU A 191 6.77 22.87 1.15
C LEU A 191 8.19 22.49 1.52
N GLU A 192 9.16 22.68 0.63
CA GLU A 192 10.56 22.75 1.03
C GLU A 192 10.89 24.18 1.45
N ILE A 193 11.40 24.34 2.67
CA ILE A 193 11.70 25.64 3.26
C ILE A 193 13.22 25.80 3.32
N ASP A 194 13.70 26.98 2.92
CA ASP A 194 15.08 27.37 3.19
C ASP A 194 15.28 27.54 4.70
N SER A 195 16.04 26.61 5.30
CA SER A 195 16.27 26.57 6.74
C SER A 195 17.11 27.75 7.25
N GLN A 196 17.85 28.46 6.38
CA GLN A 196 18.67 29.61 6.77
C GLN A 196 17.87 30.91 6.85
N GLU A 197 16.88 31.09 5.97
CA GLU A 197 16.08 32.31 5.90
C GLU A 197 14.67 32.16 6.51
N ASN A 198 14.26 30.92 6.84
CA ASN A 198 12.99 30.52 7.48
C ASN A 198 11.70 31.11 6.84
N LYS A 199 11.82 31.67 5.63
CA LYS A 199 10.78 32.46 4.95
C LYS A 199 10.69 32.20 3.44
N ARG A 200 11.69 31.56 2.84
CA ARG A 200 11.70 31.26 1.41
C ARG A 200 11.23 29.84 1.17
N VAL A 201 10.11 29.69 0.45
CA VAL A 201 9.65 28.41 -0.09
C VAL A 201 10.47 28.09 -1.33
N LEU A 202 11.25 27.02 -1.27
CA LEU A 202 12.13 26.56 -2.36
C LEU A 202 11.38 25.68 -3.37
N ALA A 203 10.41 24.91 -2.88
CA ALA A 203 9.57 24.04 -3.67
C ALA A 203 8.21 23.84 -2.98
N LYS A 204 7.17 23.58 -3.76
CA LYS A 204 5.81 23.35 -3.27
C LYS A 204 5.11 22.29 -4.11
N SER A 205 4.36 21.42 -3.44
CA SER A 205 3.41 20.50 -4.07
C SER A 205 2.10 20.49 -3.29
N VAL A 206 0.98 20.23 -3.97
CA VAL A 206 -0.34 20.18 -3.35
C VAL A 206 -1.08 18.95 -3.86
N LEU A 207 -1.63 18.18 -2.92
CA LEU A 207 -2.45 17.01 -3.20
C LEU A 207 -3.80 17.13 -2.52
N HIS A 208 -4.83 17.14 -3.34
CA HIS A 208 -6.21 17.12 -2.87
C HIS A 208 -6.71 15.68 -2.74
N LYS A 209 -7.67 15.48 -1.83
CA LYS A 209 -8.43 14.24 -1.65
C LYS A 209 -7.60 13.03 -1.18
N ILE A 210 -6.69 13.26 -0.26
CA ILE A 210 -5.94 12.19 0.39
C ILE A 210 -6.85 11.44 1.33
N GLU A 211 -6.91 10.12 1.14
CA GLU A 211 -7.57 9.23 2.09
C GLU A 211 -6.75 9.13 3.38
N PRO A 212 -7.39 9.22 4.56
CA PRO A 212 -6.73 9.09 5.86
C PRO A 212 -5.86 7.82 6.00
N TRP A 213 -6.20 6.77 5.25
CA TRP A 213 -5.45 5.52 5.16
C TRP A 213 -4.02 5.66 4.63
N TYR A 214 -3.76 6.57 3.68
CA TYR A 214 -2.41 6.81 3.17
C TYR A 214 -1.53 7.53 4.20
N LEU A 215 -2.13 8.40 5.01
CA LEU A 215 -1.43 9.11 6.08
C LEU A 215 -1.04 8.15 7.21
N SER A 216 -1.91 7.20 7.58
CA SER A 216 -1.56 6.18 8.58
C SER A 216 -0.46 5.24 8.09
N GLN A 217 -0.37 5.01 6.77
CA GLN A 217 0.71 4.23 6.19
C GLN A 217 2.09 4.92 6.29
N ILE A 218 2.15 6.26 6.20
CA ILE A 218 3.39 7.02 6.42
C ILE A 218 3.89 6.83 7.86
N ILE A 219 2.98 6.93 8.83
CA ILE A 219 3.29 6.71 10.26
C ILE A 219 3.82 5.29 10.46
N ALA A 220 3.06 4.29 9.99
CA ALA A 220 3.43 2.88 10.12
C ALA A 220 4.81 2.57 9.51
N TYR A 221 5.10 3.14 8.34
CA TYR A 221 6.38 2.94 7.66
C TYR A 221 7.57 3.45 8.49
N LEU A 222 7.50 4.69 8.96
CA LEU A 222 8.58 5.29 9.73
C LEU A 222 8.75 4.63 11.11
N GLU A 223 7.65 4.25 11.77
CA GLU A 223 7.70 3.55 13.06
C GLU A 223 8.34 2.16 12.93
N ILE A 224 7.93 1.35 11.93
CA ILE A 224 8.52 0.03 11.71
C ILE A 224 10.01 0.14 11.36
N CYS A 225 10.40 1.08 10.50
CA CYS A 225 11.82 1.28 10.18
C CYS A 225 12.64 1.70 11.41
N LYS A 226 12.07 2.54 12.29
CA LYS A 226 12.69 2.92 13.57
C LYS A 226 12.85 1.72 14.50
N ASP A 227 11.83 0.88 14.62
CA ASP A 227 11.83 -0.31 15.46
C ASP A 227 12.85 -1.34 14.98
N LEU A 228 12.90 -1.60 13.67
CA LEU A 228 13.88 -2.51 13.07
C LEU A 228 15.31 -2.06 13.37
N ILE A 229 15.64 -0.78 13.19
CA ILE A 229 16.97 -0.25 13.48
C ILE A 229 17.30 -0.29 14.98
N SER A 230 16.32 0.00 15.84
CA SER A 230 16.47 -0.15 17.29
C SER A 230 16.79 -1.60 17.70
N GLN A 231 16.30 -2.57 16.92
CA GLN A 231 16.58 -4.00 17.05
C GLN A 231 17.82 -4.45 16.26
N SER A 232 18.64 -3.51 15.74
CA SER A 232 19.82 -3.78 14.91
C SER A 232 19.52 -4.58 13.64
N THR A 233 18.30 -4.46 13.11
CA THR A 233 17.84 -5.08 11.87
C THR A 233 17.76 -4.03 10.77
N GLN A 234 18.40 -4.28 9.64
CA GLN A 234 18.34 -3.37 8.50
C GLN A 234 16.98 -3.48 7.80
N PRO A 235 16.23 -2.38 7.62
CA PRO A 235 15.02 -2.39 6.81
C PRO A 235 15.34 -2.71 5.35
N GLU A 236 14.49 -3.50 4.72
CA GLU A 236 14.52 -3.66 3.26
C GLU A 236 14.31 -2.30 2.56
N ILE A 237 14.93 -2.13 1.40
CA ILE A 237 14.69 -0.93 0.59
C ILE A 237 13.24 -0.96 0.11
N PHE A 238 12.44 -0.03 0.62
CA PHE A 238 11.04 0.11 0.28
C PHE A 238 10.75 1.58 -0.05
N ILE A 239 10.15 1.85 -1.21
CA ILE A 239 9.77 3.21 -1.60
C ILE A 239 8.29 3.37 -1.30
N LEU A 240 7.97 4.10 -0.25
CA LEU A 240 6.61 4.51 0.02
C LEU A 240 6.25 5.66 -0.94
N SER A 241 5.36 5.37 -1.89
CA SER A 241 4.78 6.35 -2.84
C SER A 241 3.26 6.42 -2.68
N PRO A 242 2.72 6.69 -1.48
CA PRO A 242 1.31 6.45 -1.16
C PRO A 242 0.40 7.59 -1.68
N LEU A 243 0.96 8.59 -2.37
CA LEU A 243 0.29 9.83 -2.74
C LEU A 243 0.19 9.96 -4.27
N SER A 244 -0.34 8.91 -4.91
CA SER A 244 -0.65 8.86 -6.34
C SER A 244 -2.15 9.06 -6.55
N TYR A 245 -2.55 10.18 -7.17
CA TYR A 245 -3.90 10.34 -7.71
C TYR A 245 -3.78 10.64 -9.20
N GLU A 246 -4.53 9.94 -10.07
CA GLU A 246 -4.45 10.09 -11.53
C GLU A 246 -3.02 9.99 -12.10
N HIS A 247 -2.20 9.06 -11.59
CA HIS A 247 -0.79 8.84 -11.99
C HIS A 247 0.20 9.95 -11.63
N HIS A 248 -0.17 10.96 -10.84
CA HIS A 248 0.74 12.00 -10.36
C HIS A 248 1.24 11.67 -8.95
N ASN A 249 2.50 11.25 -8.84
CA ASN A 249 3.17 11.05 -7.56
C ASN A 249 3.66 12.40 -7.02
N VAL A 250 3.13 12.78 -5.85
CA VAL A 250 3.42 14.07 -5.20
C VAL A 250 4.75 14.03 -4.45
N CYS A 251 5.00 12.94 -3.73
CA CYS A 251 6.29 12.68 -3.12
C CYS A 251 6.59 11.18 -3.02
N ARG A 252 7.86 10.86 -2.84
CA ARG A 252 8.36 9.53 -2.50
C ARG A 252 9.17 9.61 -1.22
N LEU A 253 8.97 8.64 -0.34
CA LEU A 253 9.71 8.50 0.90
C LEU A 253 10.37 7.12 0.90
N GLN A 254 11.69 7.08 1.04
CA GLN A 254 12.47 5.85 1.06
C GLN A 254 13.46 5.91 2.21
N VAL A 255 13.46 4.90 3.07
CA VAL A 255 14.58 4.64 3.98
C VAL A 255 15.66 3.92 3.16
N VAL A 256 16.78 4.60 2.91
CA VAL A 256 17.87 4.10 2.05
C VAL A 256 18.86 3.22 2.81
N SER A 257 19.04 3.50 4.10
CA SER A 257 19.70 2.63 5.06
C SER A 257 19.29 3.11 6.46
N GLY A 258 19.31 2.23 7.44
CA GLY A 258 19.51 2.71 8.81
C GLY A 258 20.93 2.34 9.18
N THR A 259 21.78 3.34 9.29
CA THR A 259 23.18 3.15 9.64
C THR A 259 23.26 2.48 11.01
N LEU A 260 23.97 1.36 11.09
CA LEU A 260 24.09 0.51 12.28
C LEU A 260 25.28 0.90 13.16
N ASP A 261 26.08 1.88 12.73
CA ASP A 261 27.24 2.35 13.45
C ASP A 261 26.79 2.96 14.80
N SER A 262 27.53 2.64 15.86
CA SER A 262 27.14 2.99 17.24
C SER A 262 26.97 4.49 17.48
N GLU A 263 27.59 5.33 16.66
CA GLU A 263 27.53 6.79 16.74
C GLU A 263 26.26 7.38 16.10
N GLU A 264 25.56 6.61 15.25
CA GLU A 264 24.34 7.04 14.54
C GLU A 264 23.07 6.28 14.99
N ARG A 265 23.16 5.55 16.11
CA ARG A 265 22.00 4.94 16.77
C ARG A 265 21.01 6.02 17.20
N GLY A 266 19.93 6.17 16.44
CA GLY A 266 18.93 7.22 16.64
C GLY A 266 18.59 8.02 15.39
N PHE A 267 19.09 7.61 14.22
CA PHE A 267 18.79 8.22 12.94
C PHE A 267 18.27 7.19 11.92
N LEU A 268 17.49 7.67 10.94
CA LEU A 268 17.24 6.97 9.69
C LEU A 268 17.86 7.77 8.55
N GLN A 269 18.54 7.11 7.61
CA GLN A 269 18.91 7.74 6.35
C GLN A 269 17.71 7.67 5.41
N ILE A 270 17.17 8.83 5.07
CA ILE A 270 15.97 8.98 4.27
C ILE A 270 16.35 9.62 2.95
N ARG A 271 15.83 9.07 1.85
CA ARG A 271 15.70 9.74 0.56
C ARG A 271 14.25 10.18 0.40
N PHE A 272 14.05 11.48 0.26
CA PHE A 272 12.76 12.09 0.00
C PHE A 272 12.78 12.78 -1.36
N SER A 273 11.84 12.44 -2.22
CA SER A 273 11.70 13.04 -3.54
C SER A 273 10.38 13.80 -3.60
N LEU A 274 10.41 15.11 -3.86
CA LEU A 274 9.23 15.97 -4.00
C LEU A 274 9.01 16.34 -5.47
N ASN A 275 7.82 16.08 -6.00
CA ASN A 275 7.44 16.61 -7.30
C ASN A 275 6.85 18.02 -7.12
N ALA A 276 7.64 19.03 -7.46
CA ALA A 276 7.28 20.44 -7.30
C ALA A 276 6.62 21.06 -8.54
N GLN A 277 6.28 20.27 -9.56
CA GLN A 277 5.66 20.76 -10.80
C GLN A 277 4.16 20.48 -10.81
N ASP A 278 3.36 21.50 -11.15
CA ASP A 278 1.92 21.38 -11.51
C ASP A 278 1.70 20.69 -12.88
N GLN A 279 2.74 20.07 -13.47
CA GLN A 279 2.67 19.50 -14.83
C GLN A 279 2.49 17.99 -14.83
N LYS A 280 1.56 17.54 -15.68
CA LYS A 280 1.03 16.18 -15.73
C LYS A 280 2.00 15.10 -16.19
N ASP A 281 3.08 15.39 -16.89
CA ASP A 281 3.84 14.34 -17.55
C ASP A 281 5.33 14.60 -17.51
N ASN A 282 6.03 13.91 -16.59
CA ASN A 282 7.29 13.18 -16.81
C ASN A 282 7.93 12.81 -15.46
N PHE A 283 8.35 11.55 -15.32
CA PHE A 283 9.00 11.00 -14.11
C PHE A 283 10.40 11.59 -13.79
N SER A 284 10.85 12.64 -14.50
CA SER A 284 12.26 13.07 -14.55
C SER A 284 12.60 14.35 -13.77
N THR A 285 11.65 14.97 -13.04
CA THR A 285 11.85 16.30 -12.41
C THR A 285 11.54 16.33 -10.90
N TYR A 286 11.87 15.26 -10.16
CA TYR A 286 11.81 15.32 -8.70
C TYR A 286 12.93 16.17 -8.13
N ARG A 287 12.59 16.95 -7.10
CA ARG A 287 13.59 17.52 -6.19
C ARG A 287 13.88 16.50 -5.11
N GLU A 288 15.09 15.98 -5.11
CA GLU A 288 15.50 14.92 -4.20
C GLU A 288 16.36 15.49 -3.06
N ALA A 289 16.09 15.03 -1.85
CA ALA A 289 16.91 15.24 -0.68
C ALA A 289 17.24 13.87 -0.08
N GLU A 290 18.50 13.64 0.24
CA GLU A 290 18.95 12.45 0.96
C GLU A 290 19.79 12.86 2.15
N GLY A 291 19.51 12.28 3.32
CA GLY A 291 20.27 12.56 4.52
C GLY A 291 19.67 11.91 5.76
N LEU A 292 20.33 12.14 6.89
CA LEU A 292 19.89 11.63 8.19
C LEU A 292 18.71 12.45 8.72
N SER A 293 17.77 11.74 9.33
CA SER A 293 16.64 12.28 10.10
C SER A 293 16.67 11.64 11.48
N SER A 294 16.66 12.45 12.55
CA SER A 294 16.70 11.90 13.91
C SER A 294 15.37 11.25 14.29
N PHE A 295 15.39 10.24 15.16
CA PHE A 295 14.19 9.57 15.66
C PHE A 295 13.23 10.55 16.36
N ALA A 296 13.76 11.57 17.05
CA ALA A 296 12.96 12.60 17.68
C ALA A 296 12.20 13.45 16.65
N GLU A 297 12.88 13.91 15.60
CA GLU A 297 12.23 14.66 14.51
C GLU A 297 11.19 13.80 13.77
N LEU A 298 11.49 12.52 13.56
CA LEU A 298 10.55 11.58 12.95
C LEU A 298 9.32 11.34 13.84
N GLU A 299 9.51 11.27 15.16
CA GLU A 299 8.41 11.11 16.11
C GLU A 299 7.54 12.36 16.21
N ASP A 300 8.13 13.56 16.19
CA ASP A 300 7.39 14.81 16.12
C ASP A 300 6.58 14.91 14.80
N PHE A 301 7.21 14.50 13.69
CA PHE A 301 6.58 14.43 12.38
C PHE A 301 5.39 13.47 12.35
N THR A 302 5.59 12.21 12.76
CA THR A 302 4.51 11.20 12.74
C THR A 302 3.41 11.53 13.73
N SER A 303 3.74 12.10 14.89
CA SER A 303 2.75 12.57 15.88
C SER A 303 1.86 13.67 15.32
N SER A 304 2.41 14.58 14.51
CA SER A 304 1.62 15.63 13.85
C SER A 304 0.60 15.06 12.86
N ILE A 305 0.97 14.01 12.13
CA ILE A 305 0.05 13.27 11.24
C ILE A 305 -0.98 12.50 12.08
N TYR A 306 -0.55 11.82 13.14
CA TYR A 306 -1.42 11.05 14.02
C TYR A 306 -2.49 11.94 14.68
N ASP A 307 -2.09 13.08 15.22
CA ASP A 307 -2.98 14.11 15.76
C ASP A 307 -4.04 14.55 14.76
N PHE A 308 -3.63 14.76 13.51
CA PHE A 308 -4.55 15.12 12.44
C PHE A 308 -5.60 14.02 12.23
N LEU A 309 -5.19 12.75 12.19
CA LEU A 309 -6.07 11.61 12.03
C LEU A 309 -7.02 11.42 13.22
N VAL A 310 -6.55 11.62 14.46
CA VAL A 310 -7.41 11.59 15.65
C VAL A 310 -8.47 12.67 15.59
N ASN A 311 -8.09 13.91 15.26
CA ASN A 311 -9.05 15.00 15.13
C ASN A 311 -10.06 14.76 14.01
N LEU A 312 -9.65 14.09 12.92
CA LEU A 312 -10.58 13.65 11.87
C LEU A 312 -11.57 12.58 12.34
N SER A 313 -11.16 11.68 13.23
CA SER A 313 -12.02 10.59 13.73
C SER A 313 -13.07 11.02 14.75
N LEU A 314 -12.81 12.11 15.49
CA LEU A 314 -13.69 12.62 16.55
C LEU A 314 -14.79 13.56 16.05
N ASN A 315 -14.72 14.01 14.80
CA ASN A 315 -15.65 14.96 14.18
C ASN A 315 -16.52 14.30 13.10
#